data_AF-W5SJ64-F1
#
_entry.id   AF-W5SJ64-F1
#
_cell.length_a   1.000
_cell.length_b   1.000
_cell.length_c   1.000
_cell.angle_alpha   90.00
_cell.angle_beta   90.00
_cell.angle_gamma   90.00
#
_symmetry.space_group_name_H-M   'P 1'
#
loop_
_entity.id
_entity.type
_entity.pdbx_description
1 polymer ?
#
loop_
_entity_poly.entity_id
_entity_poly.type
_entity_poly.pdbx_seq_one_letter_code
_entity_poly.pdbx_strand_id
1 'polypeptide(L)'
;MLLAVGRSTEKAFYSFLELVSDTLGFRVDKETTRDKVGKYFSDLGGKIGEASGELEKVAEKSAEEVDKDGLLNKTILEAVEVAKTTLNTLKGHLEALKGIGDDKNKKVVEVASNQQGAAASTDELKSAYRALKGG
;
A
#
# COMPACT_ATOMS: atom_id res chain seq x y z
N MET A 1 5.89 8.63 30.35
CA MET A 1 4.92 7.58 29.98
C MET A 1 4.00 8.12 28.92
N LEU A 2 2.74 8.48 29.17
CA LEU A 2 1.73 8.79 28.12
C LEU A 2 2.17 9.68 26.94
N LEU A 3 3.08 10.64 27.18
CA LEU A 3 3.61 11.53 26.12
C LEU A 3 4.42 10.78 25.05
N ALA A 4 5.07 9.67 25.39
CA ALA A 4 5.89 8.89 24.46
C ALA A 4 5.03 7.99 23.55
N VAL A 5 4.05 7.28 24.13
CA VAL A 5 3.03 6.54 23.37
C VAL A 5 2.21 7.51 22.52
N GLY A 6 1.74 8.62 23.08
CA GLY A 6 0.98 9.65 22.36
C GLY A 6 1.70 10.19 21.11
N ARG A 7 2.99 10.55 21.24
CA ARG A 7 3.80 10.96 20.07
C ARG A 7 4.00 9.84 19.04
N SER A 8 4.01 8.58 19.46
CA SER A 8 4.14 7.44 18.56
C SER A 8 2.85 7.21 17.78
N THR A 9 1.71 7.28 18.48
CA THR A 9 0.38 7.15 17.88
C THR A 9 0.11 8.26 16.87
N GLU A 10 0.51 9.50 17.20
CA GLU A 10 0.41 10.63 16.28
C GLU A 10 1.19 10.40 14.98
N LYS A 11 2.43 9.89 15.07
CA LYS A 11 3.24 9.57 13.89
C LYS A 11 2.61 8.47 13.04
N ALA A 12 2.17 7.37 13.66
CA ALA A 12 1.49 6.29 12.95
C ALA A 12 0.21 6.80 12.25
N PHE A 13 -0.55 7.69 12.90
CA PHE A 13 -1.75 8.29 12.33
C PHE A 13 -1.44 9.19 11.11
N TYR A 14 -0.44 10.07 11.19
CA TYR A 14 -0.09 10.92 10.05
C TYR A 14 0.52 10.15 8.88
N SER A 15 1.35 9.13 9.14
CA SER A 15 1.84 8.22 8.10
C SER A 15 0.69 7.50 7.40
N PHE A 16 -0.36 7.12 8.14
CA PHE A 16 -1.57 6.56 7.55
C PHE A 16 -2.35 7.58 6.70
N LEU A 17 -2.50 8.83 7.16
CA LEU A 17 -3.18 9.87 6.37
C LEU A 17 -2.42 10.22 5.08
N GLU A 18 -1.09 10.25 5.13
CA GLU A 18 -0.26 10.42 3.93
C GLU A 18 -0.54 9.30 2.93
N LEU A 19 -0.51 8.04 3.39
CA LEU A 19 -0.85 6.88 2.57
C LEU A 19 -2.24 7.03 1.92
N VAL A 20 -3.28 7.37 2.68
CA VAL A 20 -4.65 7.56 2.15
C VAL A 20 -4.67 8.68 1.10
N SER A 21 -4.00 9.81 1.36
CA SER A 21 -3.94 10.92 0.42
C SER A 21 -3.29 10.51 -0.91
N ASP A 22 -2.20 9.75 -0.87
CA ASP A 22 -1.53 9.30 -2.10
C ASP A 22 -2.34 8.30 -2.90
N THR A 23 -3.12 7.43 -2.24
CA THR A 23 -4.00 6.47 -2.93
C THR A 23 -5.06 7.16 -3.79
N LEU A 24 -5.47 8.38 -3.44
CA LEU A 24 -6.45 9.17 -4.19
C LEU A 24 -5.83 9.90 -5.41
N GLY A 25 -4.50 9.92 -5.53
CA GLY A 25 -3.78 10.80 -6.46
C GLY A 25 -3.47 10.24 -7.85
N PHE A 26 -3.70 8.95 -8.13
CA PHE A 26 -3.25 8.35 -9.40
C PHE A 26 -4.26 8.50 -10.52
N ARG A 27 -3.99 9.47 -11.40
CA ARG A 27 -4.74 9.65 -12.66
C ARG A 27 -3.96 9.06 -13.83
N VAL A 28 -4.66 8.24 -14.62
CA VAL A 28 -4.15 7.69 -15.89
C VAL A 28 -4.70 8.50 -17.06
N ASP A 29 -3.83 8.84 -18.01
CA ASP A 29 -4.15 9.47 -19.29
C ASP A 29 -3.41 8.80 -20.47
N LYS A 30 -3.56 9.34 -21.68
CA LYS A 30 -2.95 8.82 -22.90
C LYS A 30 -1.41 8.88 -22.95
N GLU A 31 -0.79 9.65 -22.05
CA GLU A 31 0.68 9.75 -21.93
C GLU A 31 1.20 8.94 -20.74
N THR A 32 0.31 8.28 -20.01
CA THR A 32 0.67 7.42 -18.89
C THR A 32 1.25 6.12 -19.43
N THR A 33 2.46 5.81 -18.99
CA THR A 33 3.18 4.60 -19.32
C THR A 33 2.95 3.53 -18.26
N ARG A 34 3.08 2.25 -18.65
CA ARG A 34 2.94 1.11 -17.75
C ARG A 34 3.98 1.18 -16.62
N ASP A 35 5.21 1.67 -16.88
CA ASP A 35 6.22 1.85 -15.83
C ASP A 35 5.80 2.89 -14.77
N LYS A 36 5.06 3.95 -15.13
CA LYS A 36 4.51 4.89 -14.15
C LYS A 36 3.48 4.22 -13.23
N VAL A 37 2.67 3.30 -13.77
CA VAL A 37 1.74 2.48 -12.98
C VAL A 37 2.49 1.59 -12.00
N GLY A 38 3.51 0.87 -12.48
CA GLY A 38 4.34 0.00 -11.64
C GLY A 38 5.06 0.78 -10.54
N LYS A 39 5.64 1.94 -10.88
CA LYS A 39 6.29 2.84 -9.93
C LYS A 39 5.32 3.34 -8.87
N TYR A 40 4.12 3.77 -9.27
CA TYR A 40 3.11 4.25 -8.34
C TYR A 40 2.75 3.20 -7.28
N PHE A 41 2.44 1.96 -7.69
CA PHE A 41 2.12 0.90 -6.75
C PHE A 41 3.32 0.47 -5.90
N SER A 42 4.54 0.51 -6.44
CA SER A 42 5.77 0.29 -5.68
C SER A 42 5.97 1.34 -4.60
N ASP A 43 5.75 2.62 -4.91
CA ASP A 43 5.88 3.74 -3.97
C ASP A 43 4.85 3.63 -2.84
N LEU A 44 3.59 3.29 -3.17
CA LEU A 44 2.55 3.01 -2.17
C LEU A 44 2.93 1.83 -1.26
N GLY A 45 3.48 0.74 -1.83
CA GLY A 45 3.96 -0.41 -1.06
C GLY A 45 5.09 -0.05 -0.07
N GLY A 46 5.93 0.91 -0.45
CA GLY A 46 6.93 1.54 0.43
C GLY A 46 6.29 2.25 1.62
N LYS A 47 5.32 3.14 1.36
CA LYS A 47 4.60 3.91 2.39
C LYS A 47 3.82 3.03 3.36
N ILE A 48 3.23 1.93 2.89
CA ILE A 48 2.62 0.92 3.78
C ILE A 48 3.66 0.31 4.72
N GLY A 49 4.88 0.06 4.21
CA GLY A 49 5.99 -0.42 5.02
C GLY A 49 6.38 0.57 6.12
N GLU A 50 6.46 1.86 5.79
CA GLU A 50 6.75 2.93 6.74
C GLU A 50 5.66 3.05 7.82
N ALA A 51 4.38 3.07 7.43
CA ALA A 51 3.25 3.09 8.37
C ALA A 51 3.24 1.86 9.30
N SER A 52 3.55 0.68 8.77
CA SER A 52 3.70 -0.55 9.56
C SER A 52 4.86 -0.47 10.56
N GLY A 53 5.96 0.18 10.19
CA GLY A 53 7.10 0.44 11.07
C GLY A 53 6.80 1.44 12.19
N GLU A 54 6.00 2.49 11.91
CA GLU A 54 5.56 3.41 12.96
C GLU A 54 4.59 2.75 13.95
N LEU A 55 3.73 1.84 13.48
CA LEU A 55 2.89 1.00 14.36
C LEU A 55 3.73 0.09 15.27
N GLU A 56 4.84 -0.46 14.78
CA GLU A 56 5.75 -1.25 15.62
C GLU A 56 6.32 -0.42 16.78
N LYS A 57 6.73 0.83 16.51
CA LYS A 57 7.20 1.74 17.55
C LYS A 57 6.12 2.08 18.58
N VAL A 58 4.83 2.06 18.20
CA VAL A 58 3.71 2.20 19.13
C VAL A 58 3.64 0.97 20.05
N ALA A 59 3.75 -0.24 19.49
CA ALA A 59 3.76 -1.48 20.26
C ALA A 59 4.94 -1.54 21.26
N GLU A 60 6.16 -1.26 20.79
CA GLU A 60 7.38 -1.23 21.62
C GLU A 60 7.22 -0.30 22.81
N LYS A 61 6.81 0.96 22.58
CA LYS A 61 6.63 1.94 23.66
C LYS A 61 5.49 1.57 24.60
N SER A 62 4.44 0.94 24.10
CA SER A 62 3.33 0.52 24.94
C SER A 62 3.72 -0.64 25.85
N ALA A 63 4.61 -1.53 25.40
CA ALA A 63 5.14 -2.61 26.22
C ALA A 63 6.03 -2.11 27.38
N GLU A 64 6.67 -0.95 27.22
CA GLU A 64 7.50 -0.31 28.26
C GLU A 64 6.67 0.44 29.32
N GLU A 65 5.39 0.74 29.06
CA GLU A 65 4.55 1.44 30.04
C GLU A 65 4.03 0.48 31.12
N VAL A 66 4.21 0.82 32.40
CA VAL A 66 3.64 0.05 33.51
C VAL A 66 2.15 0.39 33.63
N ASP A 67 1.29 -0.37 32.96
CA ASP A 67 -0.13 -0.43 33.28
C ASP A 67 -0.32 -1.31 34.53
N LYS A 68 -1.16 -0.86 35.47
CA LYS A 68 -1.37 -1.52 36.77
C LYS A 68 -1.79 -2.99 36.63
N ASP A 69 -2.50 -3.31 35.55
CA ASP A 69 -3.02 -4.66 35.26
C ASP A 69 -2.50 -5.24 33.93
N GLY A 70 -1.66 -4.50 33.19
CA GLY A 70 -1.15 -4.90 31.87
C GLY A 70 -2.19 -5.02 30.75
N LEU A 71 -3.46 -4.75 31.05
CA LEU A 71 -4.60 -4.95 30.15
C LEU A 71 -4.58 -3.96 28.98
N LEU A 72 -4.21 -2.70 29.23
CA LEU A 72 -4.12 -1.68 28.20
C LEU A 72 -2.99 -1.99 27.20
N ASN A 73 -1.83 -2.41 27.71
CA ASN A 73 -0.70 -2.79 26.85
C ASN A 73 -1.06 -3.96 25.94
N LYS A 74 -1.71 -4.99 26.51
CA LYS A 74 -2.17 -6.14 25.74
C LYS A 74 -3.16 -5.73 24.64
N THR A 75 -4.11 -4.86 24.96
CA THR A 75 -5.10 -4.35 24.00
C THR A 75 -4.43 -3.56 22.86
N ILE A 76 -3.41 -2.75 23.16
CA ILE A 76 -2.66 -1.99 22.14
C ILE A 76 -1.86 -2.95 21.24
N LEU A 77 -1.19 -3.95 21.82
CA LEU A 77 -0.42 -4.93 21.05
C LEU A 77 -1.32 -5.72 20.09
N GLU A 78 -2.48 -6.19 20.55
CA GLU A 78 -3.46 -6.88 19.72
C GLU A 78 -3.98 -5.98 18.57
N ALA A 79 -4.28 -4.71 18.87
CA ALA A 79 -4.72 -3.76 17.86
C ALA A 79 -3.61 -3.48 16.81
N VAL A 80 -2.36 -3.32 17.25
CA VAL A 80 -1.20 -3.14 16.37
C VAL A 80 -0.99 -4.36 15.47
N GLU A 81 -1.11 -5.57 16.00
CA GLU A 81 -0.94 -6.81 15.24
C GLU A 81 -2.01 -6.96 14.14
N VAL A 82 -3.28 -6.68 14.46
CA VAL A 82 -4.37 -6.69 13.48
C VAL A 82 -4.14 -5.65 12.39
N ALA A 83 -3.74 -4.43 12.76
CA ALA A 83 -3.45 -3.37 11.80
C ALA A 83 -2.28 -3.75 10.87
N LYS A 84 -1.17 -4.25 11.42
CA LYS A 84 -0.01 -4.69 10.63
C LYS A 84 -0.34 -5.86 9.70
N THR A 85 -1.16 -6.81 10.14
CA THR A 85 -1.63 -7.93 9.30
C THR A 85 -2.43 -7.42 8.10
N THR A 86 -3.32 -6.45 8.35
CA THR A 86 -4.11 -5.80 7.30
C THR A 86 -3.20 -5.05 6.32
N LEU A 87 -2.25 -4.27 6.82
CA LEU A 87 -1.28 -3.52 6.00
C LEU A 87 -0.39 -4.44 5.17
N ASN A 88 0.10 -5.55 5.74
CA ASN A 88 0.90 -6.53 4.99
C ASN A 88 0.09 -7.20 3.87
N THR A 89 -1.18 -7.50 4.11
CA THR A 89 -2.08 -8.03 3.08
C THR A 89 -2.24 -7.03 1.93
N LEU A 90 -2.50 -5.76 2.28
CA LEU A 90 -2.62 -4.69 1.29
C LEU A 90 -1.32 -4.50 0.51
N LYS A 91 -0.15 -4.52 1.17
CA LYS A 91 1.15 -4.46 0.51
C LYS A 91 1.34 -5.60 -0.50
N GLY A 92 0.92 -6.82 -0.17
CA GLY A 92 0.93 -7.95 -1.10
C GLY A 92 0.11 -7.68 -2.36
N HIS A 93 -1.08 -7.08 -2.21
CA HIS A 93 -1.91 -6.68 -3.35
C HIS A 93 -1.24 -5.60 -4.22
N LEU A 94 -0.55 -4.64 -3.60
CA LEU A 94 0.20 -3.62 -4.34
C LEU A 94 1.39 -4.20 -5.11
N GLU A 95 2.11 -5.17 -4.56
CA GLU A 95 3.18 -5.87 -5.30
C GLU A 95 2.63 -6.64 -6.50
N ALA A 96 1.42 -7.23 -6.39
CA ALA A 96 0.76 -7.86 -7.53
C ALA A 96 0.38 -6.82 -8.61
N LEU A 97 -0.16 -5.66 -8.21
CA LEU A 97 -0.53 -4.57 -9.12
C LEU A 97 0.66 -3.89 -9.79
N LYS A 98 1.80 -3.81 -9.10
CA LYS A 98 3.07 -3.33 -9.64
C LYS A 98 3.50 -4.13 -10.89
N GLY A 99 3.24 -5.44 -10.92
CA GLY A 99 3.57 -6.30 -12.07
C GLY A 99 2.85 -5.91 -13.38
N ILE A 100 1.77 -5.13 -13.32
CA ILE A 100 1.13 -4.53 -14.51
C ILE A 100 2.10 -3.59 -15.25
N GLY A 101 3.08 -3.03 -14.53
CA GLY A 101 4.06 -2.07 -15.04
C GLY A 101 5.32 -2.65 -15.66
N ASP A 102 5.45 -3.98 -15.80
CA ASP A 102 6.71 -4.64 -16.20
C ASP A 102 7.15 -4.33 -17.65
N ASP A 103 6.22 -3.93 -18.52
CA ASP A 103 6.49 -3.59 -19.92
C ASP A 103 6.89 -2.10 -20.06
N LYS A 104 8.18 -1.84 -19.83
CA LYS A 104 8.77 -0.50 -19.75
C LYS A 104 8.56 0.27 -21.05
N ASN A 105 8.15 1.54 -20.94
CA ASN A 105 7.89 2.48 -22.03
C ASN A 105 6.63 2.22 -22.90
N LYS A 106 5.83 1.18 -22.62
CA LYS A 106 4.52 1.05 -23.26
C LYS A 106 3.51 1.97 -22.60
N LYS A 107 2.67 2.61 -23.41
CA LYS A 107 1.51 3.36 -22.91
C LYS A 107 0.48 2.39 -22.33
N VAL A 108 -0.22 2.82 -21.29
CA VAL A 108 -1.36 2.07 -20.75
C VAL A 108 -2.48 2.01 -21.80
N VAL A 109 -2.63 3.09 -22.57
CA VAL A 109 -3.56 3.19 -23.70
C VAL A 109 -2.75 3.23 -24.99
N GLU A 110 -2.82 2.16 -25.76
CA GLU A 110 -2.20 2.09 -27.09
C GLU A 110 -3.30 2.25 -28.16
N VAL A 111 -3.18 3.30 -28.98
CA VAL A 111 -4.05 3.53 -30.13
C VAL A 111 -3.18 3.53 -31.38
N ALA A 112 -3.29 2.46 -32.16
CA ALA A 112 -2.58 2.36 -33.42
C ALA A 112 -3.22 3.31 -34.45
N SER A 113 -2.41 3.91 -35.32
CA SER A 113 -2.86 4.89 -36.34
C SER A 113 -3.63 4.23 -37.49
N ASN A 114 -3.56 2.90 -37.62
CA ASN A 114 -4.38 2.10 -38.51
C ASN A 114 -5.71 1.73 -37.84
N GLN A 115 -6.83 2.16 -38.43
CA GLN A 115 -8.20 2.07 -37.92
C GLN A 115 -8.79 0.65 -37.75
N GLN A 116 -7.98 -0.40 -37.81
CA GLN A 116 -8.46 -1.78 -37.62
C GLN A 116 -8.37 -2.14 -36.14
N GLY A 117 -9.52 -2.43 -35.53
CA GLY A 117 -9.58 -2.84 -34.14
C GLY A 117 -8.74 -4.09 -33.88
N ALA A 118 -7.84 -4.02 -32.90
CA ALA A 118 -7.10 -5.18 -32.41
C ALA A 118 -7.89 -5.83 -31.26
N ALA A 119 -7.89 -7.17 -31.22
CA ALA A 119 -8.42 -7.90 -30.08
C ALA A 119 -7.51 -7.68 -28.85
N ALA A 120 -8.12 -7.62 -27.66
CA ALA A 120 -7.36 -7.52 -26.42
C ALA A 120 -6.55 -8.79 -26.14
N SER A 121 -5.36 -8.64 -25.54
CA SER A 121 -4.55 -9.77 -25.10
C SER A 121 -5.21 -10.48 -23.92
N THR A 122 -5.61 -11.74 -24.12
CA THR A 122 -6.25 -12.54 -23.06
C THR A 122 -5.29 -12.83 -21.91
N ASP A 123 -4.00 -12.99 -22.17
CA ASP A 123 -3.00 -13.27 -21.13
C ASP A 123 -2.75 -12.03 -20.26
N GLU A 124 -2.67 -10.84 -20.86
CA GLU A 124 -2.58 -9.58 -20.10
C GLU A 124 -3.84 -9.35 -19.25
N LEU A 125 -5.04 -9.64 -19.79
CA LEU A 125 -6.30 -9.53 -19.04
C LEU A 125 -6.35 -10.47 -17.83
N LYS A 126 -5.89 -11.73 -17.98
CA LYS A 126 -5.79 -12.68 -16.86
C LYS A 126 -4.80 -12.21 -15.80
N SER A 127 -3.67 -11.64 -16.22
CA SER A 127 -2.67 -11.08 -15.31
C SER A 127 -3.25 -9.94 -14.49
N ALA A 128 -3.88 -8.96 -15.13
CA ALA A 128 -4.55 -7.84 -14.46
C ALA A 128 -5.66 -8.31 -13.51
N TYR A 129 -6.46 -9.30 -13.93
CA TYR A 129 -7.50 -9.88 -13.09
C TYR A 129 -6.95 -10.55 -11.81
N ARG A 130 -5.84 -11.28 -11.92
CA ARG A 130 -5.17 -11.88 -10.74
C ARG A 130 -4.62 -10.79 -9.83
N ALA A 131 -3.95 -9.78 -10.39
CA ALA A 131 -3.42 -8.66 -9.64
C ALA A 131 -4.49 -7.91 -8.85
N LEU A 132 -5.67 -7.66 -9.45
CA LEU A 132 -6.81 -7.01 -8.78
C LEU A 132 -7.40 -7.82 -7.63
N LYS A 133 -7.23 -9.14 -7.63
CA LYS A 133 -7.63 -10.01 -6.50
C LYS A 133 -6.52 -10.19 -5.46
N GLY A 134 -5.35 -9.59 -5.71
CA GLY A 134 -4.22 -9.69 -4.79
C GLY A 134 -3.26 -10.86 -5.03
N GLY A 135 -3.37 -11.55 -6.17
CA GLY A 135 -2.65 -12.79 -6.47
C GLY A 135 -3.57 -13.89 -7.00
#